data_AF-A0A9D8K2W1-F1
#
_entry.id   AF-A0A9D8K2W1-F1
#
_cell.length_a   1.000
_cell.length_b   1.000
_cell.length_c   1.000
_cell.angle_alpha   90.00
_cell.angle_beta   90.00
_cell.angle_gamma   90.00
#
_symmetry.space_group_name_H-M   'P 1'
#
loop_
_entity.id
_entity.type
_entity.pdbx_description
1 polymer ?
#
loop_
_entity_poly.entity_id
_entity_poly.type
_entity_poly.pdbx_seq_one_letter_code
_entity_poly.pdbx_strand_id
1 'polypeptide(L)' 'MTALRNAGAVFLAVLASALSPLLIWVAFVAALRQAYAEWRVARAQLLAGNIACSIHADCPPGYECLGGRCVPVWAK' A
#
# COMPACT_ATOMS: atom_id res chain seq x y z
N MET A 1 -13.57 -26.89 41.99
CA MET A 1 -12.41 -26.09 41.48
C MET A 1 -12.21 -26.19 39.95
N THR A 2 -13.11 -26.80 39.18
CA THR A 2 -13.03 -26.94 37.72
C THR A 2 -13.78 -25.86 36.94
N ALA A 3 -14.86 -25.30 37.49
CA ALA A 3 -15.68 -24.28 36.84
C ALA A 3 -14.95 -22.94 36.60
N LEU A 4 -14.07 -22.52 37.51
CA LEU A 4 -13.27 -21.30 37.36
C LEU A 4 -12.29 -21.37 36.17
N ARG A 5 -11.75 -22.57 35.90
CA ARG A 5 -10.74 -22.80 34.85
C ARG A 5 -11.37 -22.75 33.45
N ASN A 6 -12.62 -23.22 33.34
CA ASN A 6 -13.36 -23.20 32.08
C ASN A 6 -13.87 -21.80 31.73
N ALA A 7 -14.32 -21.02 32.73
CA ALA A 7 -14.71 -19.62 32.52
C ALA A 7 -13.53 -18.76 32.02
N GLY A 8 -12.33 -18.97 32.57
CA GLY A 8 -11.11 -18.32 32.10
C GLY A 8 -10.73 -18.71 30.66
N ALA A 9 -10.87 -19.99 30.31
CA ALA A 9 -10.57 -20.48 28.96
C ALA A 9 -11.53 -19.91 27.90
N VAL A 10 -12.83 -19.82 28.21
CA VAL A 10 -13.83 -19.22 27.31
C VAL A 10 -13.58 -17.73 27.10
N PHE A 11 -13.21 -17.00 28.16
CA PHE A 11 -12.90 -15.57 28.07
C PHE A 11 -11.68 -15.28 27.19
N LEU A 12 -10.62 -16.09 27.32
CA LEU A 12 -9.42 -16.00 26.47
C LEU A 12 -9.74 -16.32 25.00
N ALA A 13 -10.61 -17.30 24.74
CA ALA A 13 -11.03 -17.63 23.37
C ALA A 13 -11.81 -16.49 22.71
N VAL A 14 -12.73 -15.85 23.45
CA VAL A 14 -13.50 -14.69 22.95
C VAL A 14 -12.57 -13.50 22.68
N LEU A 15 -11.66 -13.19 23.62
CA LEU A 15 -10.68 -12.12 23.44
C LEU A 15 -9.75 -12.37 22.23
N ALA A 16 -9.26 -13.59 22.06
CA ALA A 16 -8.43 -13.95 20.92
C ALA A 16 -9.19 -13.81 19.60
N SER A 17 -10.46 -14.21 19.58
CA SER A 17 -11.32 -14.07 18.40
C SER A 17 -11.68 -12.62 18.07
N ALA A 18 -11.70 -11.72 19.05
CA ALA A 18 -11.93 -10.29 18.83
C ALA A 18 -10.64 -9.54 18.45
N LEU A 19 -9.48 -9.92 19.00
CA LEU A 19 -8.18 -9.33 18.64
C LEU A 19 -7.74 -9.74 17.23
N SER A 20 -7.99 -10.98 16.83
CA SER A 20 -7.60 -11.51 15.51
C SER A 20 -8.10 -10.67 14.33
N PRO A 21 -9.41 -10.35 14.21
CA PRO A 21 -9.91 -9.54 13.11
C PRO A 21 -9.36 -8.11 13.15
N LEU A 22 -9.14 -7.54 14.34
CA LEU A 22 -8.51 -6.21 14.46
C LEU A 22 -7.07 -6.23 13.97
N LEU A 23 -6.29 -7.24 14.33
CA LEU A 23 -4.91 -7.40 13.86
C LEU A 23 -4.84 -7.63 12.35
N ILE A 24 -5.74 -8.46 11.81
CA ILE A 24 -5.86 -8.69 10.36
C ILE A 24 -6.19 -7.38 9.63
N TRP A 25 -7.16 -6.61 10.16
CA TRP A 25 -7.53 -5.31 9.59
C TRP A 25 -6.37 -4.32 9.60
N VAL A 26 -5.66 -4.21 10.72
CA VAL A 26 -4.48 -3.33 10.85
C VAL A 26 -3.38 -3.74 9.89
N ALA A 27 -3.09 -5.04 9.78
CA ALA A 27 -2.10 -5.56 8.83
C ALA A 27 -2.50 -5.26 7.38
N PHE A 28 -3.77 -5.45 7.02
CA PHE A 28 -4.28 -5.15 5.68
C PHE A 28 -4.18 -3.65 5.35
N VAL A 29 -4.58 -2.77 6.27
CA VAL A 29 -4.45 -1.31 6.09
C VAL A 29 -2.98 -0.88 5.99
N ALA A 30 -2.10 -1.46 6.80
CA ALA A 30 -0.66 -1.17 6.73
C ALA A 30 -0.05 -1.60 5.39
N ALA A 31 -0.37 -2.81 4.91
CA ALA A 31 0.07 -3.31 3.62
C ALA A 31 -0.45 -2.45 2.45
N LEU A 32 -1.73 -2.04 2.50
CA LEU A 32 -2.28 -1.11 1.51
C LEU A 32 -1.54 0.23 1.54
N ARG A 33 -1.26 0.81 2.71
CA ARG A 33 -0.48 2.06 2.81
C ARG A 33 0.91 1.94 2.21
N GLN A 34 1.58 0.80 2.41
CA GLN A 34 2.89 0.53 1.82
C GLN A 34 2.81 0.51 0.29
N ALA A 35 1.86 -0.25 -0.27
CA ALA A 35 1.62 -0.28 -1.71
C ALA A 35 1.26 1.13 -2.24
N TYR A 36 0.35 1.85 -1.59
CA TYR A 36 -0.06 3.19 -2.06
C TYR A 36 1.04 4.25 -1.94
N ALA A 37 1.96 4.15 -0.98
CA ALA A 37 3.03 5.13 -0.80
C ALA A 37 4.03 5.12 -1.97
N GLU A 38 4.45 3.93 -2.41
CA GLU A 38 5.37 3.77 -3.55
C GLU A 38 4.75 4.33 -4.83
N TRP A 39 3.49 3.99 -5.08
CA TRP A 39 2.73 4.50 -6.22
C TRP A 39 2.55 6.02 -6.15
N ARG A 40 2.34 6.59 -4.95
CA ARG A 40 2.17 8.03 -4.77
C ARG A 40 3.43 8.83 -5.09
N VAL A 41 4.62 8.35 -4.70
CA VAL A 41 5.87 9.08 -4.94
C VAL A 41 6.20 9.09 -6.44
N ALA A 42 6.09 7.94 -7.11
CA ALA A 42 6.27 7.85 -8.56
C ALA A 42 5.28 8.76 -9.29
N ARG A 43 3.99 8.71 -8.93
CA ARG A 43 2.95 9.53 -9.54
C ARG A 43 3.15 11.04 -9.29
N ALA A 44 3.60 11.43 -8.10
CA ALA A 44 3.89 12.83 -7.78
C ALA A 44 5.05 13.39 -8.61
N GLN A 45 6.12 12.62 -8.79
CA GLN A 45 7.26 13.01 -9.63
C GLN A 45 6.86 13.16 -11.11
N LEU A 46 6.01 12.26 -11.61
CA LEU A 46 5.46 12.32 -12.97
C LEU A 46 4.55 13.54 -13.17
N LEU A 47 3.67 13.84 -12.21
CA LEU A 47 2.79 15.03 -12.24
C LEU A 47 3.56 16.34 -12.10
N ALA A 48 4.65 16.37 -11.34
CA ALA A 48 5.49 17.54 -11.18
C ALA A 48 6.35 17.85 -12.42
N GLY A 49 6.42 16.94 -13.40
CA GLY A 49 7.24 17.12 -14.60
C GLY A 49 8.73 17.28 -14.30
N ASN A 50 9.15 16.81 -13.12
CA ASN A 50 10.50 17.01 -12.57
C ASN A 50 11.43 15.82 -12.84
N ILE A 51 10.93 14.83 -13.58
CA ILE A 51 11.72 13.73 -14.13
C ILE A 51 12.22 14.21 -15.50
N ALA A 52 13.44 14.72 -15.51
CA ALA A 52 14.16 14.98 -16.75
C ALA A 52 14.50 13.65 -17.40
N CYS A 53 14.09 13.45 -18.64
CA CYS A 53 14.38 12.24 -19.40
C CYS A 53 15.19 12.59 -20.65
N SER A 54 16.06 11.66 -21.06
CA SER A 54 16.86 11.78 -22.29
C SER A 54 16.41 10.77 -23.34
N ILE A 55 15.99 9.58 -22.88
CA ILE A 55 15.48 8.49 -23.70
C ILE A 55 14.19 7.93 -23.08
N HIS A 56 13.40 7.23 -23.89
CA HIS A 56 12.11 6.66 -23.47
C HIS A 56 12.26 5.63 -22.34
N ALA A 57 13.41 4.95 -22.26
CA ALA A 57 13.73 3.98 -21.21
C ALA A 57 13.99 4.61 -19.83
N ASP A 58 14.20 5.92 -19.75
CA ASP A 58 14.32 6.64 -18.46
C ASP A 58 12.96 6.80 -17.78
N CYS A 59 11.87 6.67 -18.53
CA CYS A 59 10.51 6.84 -18.02
C CYS A 59 9.93 5.49 -17.55
N PRO A 60 9.15 5.50 -16.45
CA PRO A 60 8.46 4.30 -15.97
C PRO A 60 7.44 3.78 -17.00
N PRO A 61 7.03 2.49 -16.91
CA PRO A 61 6.12 1.90 -17.87
C PRO A 61 4.80 2.67 -17.97
N GLY A 62 4.34 2.94 -19.19
CA GLY A 62 3.16 3.77 -19.48
C GLY A 62 3.46 5.25 -19.69
N TYR A 63 4.74 5.66 -19.68
CA TYR A 63 5.18 7.01 -19.95
C TYR A 63 6.25 7.04 -21.05
N GLU A 64 6.24 8.08 -21.87
CA GLU A 64 7.22 8.33 -22.94
C GLU A 64 7.93 9.66 -22.72
N CYS A 65 9.17 9.76 -23.20
CA CYS A 65 9.97 10.96 -23.07
C CYS A 65 9.65 11.95 -24.21
N LEU A 66 8.89 13.00 -23.93
CA LEU A 66 8.58 14.06 -24.90
C LEU A 66 9.08 15.41 -24.36
N GLY A 67 9.94 16.08 -25.13
CA GLY A 67 10.47 17.40 -24.76
C GLY A 67 11.27 17.42 -23.46
N GLY A 68 11.96 16.32 -23.14
CA GLY A 68 12.75 16.17 -21.91
C GLY A 68 11.92 15.89 -20.66
N ARG A 69 10.64 15.55 -20.80
CA ARG A 69 9.73 15.20 -19.71
C ARG A 69 9.03 13.88 -19.97
N CYS A 70 8.84 13.09 -18.92
CA CYS A 70 8.01 11.89 -19.00
C CYS A 70 6.52 12.27 -19.02
N VAL A 71 5.84 11.97 -20.13
CA VAL A 71 4.39 12.18 -20.29
C VAL A 71 3.67 10.85 -20.48
N PRO A 72 2.42 10.71 -20.01
CA PRO A 72 1.69 9.46 -20.15
C PRO A 72 1.32 9.19 -21.62
N VAL A 73 1.48 7.94 -22.07
CA VAL A 73 1.21 7.55 -23.47
C VAL A 73 -0.25 7.72 -23.89
N TRP A 74 -1.17 7.74 -22.92
CA TRP A 74 -2.60 7.92 -23.13
C TRP A 74 -3.06 9.39 -23.18
N ALA A 75 -2.14 10.36 -23.04
CA ALA A 75 -2.46 11.79 -23.11
C ALA A 75 -2.16 12.44 -24.48
N LYS A 76 -1.72 11.64 -25.46
CA LYS A 76 -1.55 12.01 -26.87
C LYS A 76 -2.86 11.77 -27.65
#